data_AF-A0A7Y2ZLV8-F1
#
_entry.id   AF-A0A7Y2ZLV8-F1
#
_cell.length_a   1.000
_cell.length_b   1.000
_cell.length_c   1.000
_cell.angle_alpha   90.00
_cell.angle_beta   90.00
_cell.angle_gamma   90.00
#
_symmetry.space_group_name_H-M   'P 1'
#
loop_
_entity.id
_entity.type
_entity.pdbx_description
1 polymer ?
#
loop_
_entity_poly.entity_id
_entity_poly.type
_entity_poly.pdbx_seq_one_letter_code
_entity_poly.pdbx_strand_id
1 'polypeptide(L)' 'LGLEKLVLKDDKMVGYFIKDQDSPFYQSPAFTKVLKYVQNNPSACRMKEKQTRHGLRLLLTFDPVKSVEDALDALSPFLA' A
#
# COMPACT_ATOMS: atom_id res chain seq x y z
N LEU A 1 1.08 9.43 -1.49
CA LEU A 1 0.92 7.98 -1.25
C LEU A 1 -0.27 7.62 -0.36
N GLY A 2 -0.62 8.38 0.69
CA GLY A 2 -1.78 8.09 1.54
C GLY A 2 -1.63 6.85 2.43
N LEU A 3 -0.40 6.42 2.68
CA LEU A 3 -0.09 5.41 3.68
C LEU A 3 0.15 6.10 5.03
N GLU A 4 -0.58 5.70 6.05
CA GLU A 4 -0.40 6.20 7.43
C GLU A 4 0.61 5.37 8.22
N LYS A 5 0.83 4.11 7.82
CA LYS A 5 1.73 3.20 8.50
C LYS A 5 2.34 2.21 7.53
N LEU A 6 3.63 1.92 7.69
CA LEU A 6 4.35 0.85 7.02
C LEU A 6 4.83 -0.15 8.06
N VAL A 7 4.70 -1.45 7.77
CA VAL A 7 5.13 -2.53 8.66
C VAL A 7 5.85 -3.58 7.83
N LEU A 8 7.13 -3.81 8.13
CA LEU A 8 7.86 -4.97 7.63
C LEU A 8 7.65 -6.14 8.60
N LYS A 9 7.19 -7.27 8.11
CA LYS A 9 7.01 -8.51 8.88
C LYS A 9 6.94 -9.71 7.93
N ASP A 10 7.41 -10.88 8.36
CA ASP A 10 7.25 -12.13 7.59
C ASP A 10 7.77 -12.01 6.15
N ASP A 11 8.96 -11.41 5.97
CA ASP A 11 9.56 -11.09 4.65
C ASP A 11 8.62 -10.31 3.71
N LYS A 12 7.72 -9.51 4.27
CA LYS A 12 6.74 -8.70 3.54
C LYS A 12 6.69 -7.29 4.09
N MET A 13 6.38 -6.35 3.22
CA MET A 13 6.03 -5.00 3.62
C MET A 13 4.53 -4.80 3.48
N VAL A 14 3.89 -4.29 4.53
CA VAL A 14 2.47 -3.95 4.55
C VAL A 14 2.30 -2.47 4.85
N GLY A 15 1.82 -1.72 3.86
CA GLY A 15 1.34 -0.35 3.99
C GLY A 15 -0.14 -0.31 4.36
N TYR A 16 -0.47 0.50 5.35
CA TYR A 16 -1.84 0.79 5.78
C TYR A 16 -2.23 2.14 5.21
N PHE A 17 -3.26 2.15 4.37
CA PHE A 17 -3.82 3.41 3.91
C PHE A 17 -4.58 4.13 5.01
N ILE A 18 -4.88 5.38 4.71
CA ILE A 18 -5.72 6.22 5.56
C ILE A 18 -7.00 5.48 5.95
N LYS A 19 -7.29 5.51 7.25
CA LYS A 19 -8.44 4.80 7.82
C LYS A 19 -9.78 5.27 7.24
N ASP A 20 -9.89 6.57 7.01
CA ASP A 20 -11.12 7.23 6.57
C ASP A 20 -11.42 6.91 5.11
N GLN A 21 -12.39 6.02 4.86
CA GLN A 21 -12.72 5.55 3.51
C GLN A 21 -13.41 6.62 2.65
N ASP A 22 -14.13 7.55 3.29
CA ASP A 22 -14.74 8.71 2.65
C ASP A 22 -13.75 9.82 2.34
N SER A 23 -12.47 9.62 2.67
CA SER A 23 -11.46 10.62 2.44
C SER A 23 -11.35 10.95 0.94
N PRO A 24 -11.21 12.24 0.60
CA PRO A 24 -10.93 12.66 -0.78
C PRO A 24 -9.64 12.03 -1.33
N PHE A 25 -8.78 11.46 -0.46
CA PHE A 25 -7.63 10.68 -0.89
C PHE A 25 -8.01 9.51 -1.82
N TYR A 26 -9.06 8.74 -1.51
CA TYR A 26 -9.44 7.57 -2.31
C TYR A 26 -10.04 7.95 -3.69
N GLN A 27 -10.47 9.21 -3.85
CA GLN A 27 -10.89 9.78 -5.14
C GLN A 27 -9.76 10.54 -5.84
N SER A 28 -8.60 10.67 -5.19
CA SER A 28 -7.50 11.47 -5.72
C SER A 28 -6.77 10.78 -6.88
N PRO A 29 -6.20 11.56 -7.81
CA PRO A 29 -5.35 11.03 -8.88
C PRO A 29 -4.16 10.22 -8.34
N ALA A 30 -3.66 10.56 -7.15
CA ALA A 30 -2.58 9.84 -6.49
C ALA A 30 -2.99 8.41 -6.16
N PHE A 31 -4.19 8.19 -5.62
CA PHE A 31 -4.69 6.85 -5.33
C PHE A 31 -4.98 6.06 -6.63
N THR A 32 -5.53 6.72 -7.66
CA THR A 32 -5.71 6.08 -8.97
C THR A 32 -4.39 5.60 -9.57
N LYS A 33 -3.29 6.35 -9.44
CA LYS A 33 -1.96 5.90 -9.86
C LYS A 33 -1.53 4.65 -9.10
N VAL A 34 -1.76 4.61 -7.78
CA VAL A 34 -1.44 3.43 -6.97
C VAL A 34 -2.25 2.22 -7.40
N LEU A 35 -3.57 2.36 -7.60
CA LEU A 35 -4.43 1.29 -8.10
C LEU A 35 -3.94 0.74 -9.45
N LYS A 36 -3.64 1.64 -10.41
CA LYS A 36 -3.12 1.24 -11.72
C LYS A 36 -1.80 0.48 -11.60
N TYR A 37 -0.89 0.93 -10.75
CA TYR A 37 0.38 0.24 -10.54
C TYR A 37 0.18 -1.17 -9.98
N VAL A 38 -0.71 -1.33 -8.99
CA VAL A 38 -1.04 -2.65 -8.42
C VAL A 38 -1.65 -3.57 -9.47
N GLN A 39 -2.56 -3.05 -10.30
CA GLN A 39 -3.19 -3.83 -11.38
C GLN A 39 -2.18 -4.26 -12.44
N ASN A 40 -1.23 -3.40 -12.79
CA ASN A 40 -0.20 -3.70 -13.78
C ASN A 40 0.92 -4.60 -13.23
N ASN A 41 1.13 -4.64 -11.90
CA ASN A 41 2.22 -5.39 -11.26
C ASN A 41 1.70 -6.35 -10.17
N PRO A 42 0.84 -7.33 -10.51
CA PRO A 42 0.21 -8.23 -9.54
C PRO A 42 1.20 -9.17 -8.81
N SER A 43 2.39 -9.36 -9.39
CA SER A 43 3.48 -10.14 -8.78
C SER A 43 4.29 -9.35 -7.76
N ALA A 44 4.41 -8.03 -7.93
CA ALA A 44 5.21 -7.18 -7.06
C ALA A 44 4.43 -6.70 -5.82
N CYS A 45 3.14 -6.41 -5.99
CA CYS A 45 2.32 -5.89 -4.92
C CYS A 45 0.85 -6.30 -5.04
N ARG A 46 0.17 -6.33 -3.89
CA ARG A 46 -1.23 -6.73 -3.78
C ARG A 46 -1.96 -5.78 -2.87
N MET A 47 -3.17 -5.41 -3.27
CA MET A 47 -4.06 -4.60 -2.46
C MET A 47 -5.15 -5.47 -1.83
N LYS A 48 -5.40 -5.32 -0.53
CA LYS A 48 -6.41 -6.08 0.20
C LYS A 48 -7.12 -5.19 1.20
N GLU A 49 -8.44 -5.29 1.26
CA GLU A 49 -9.21 -4.74 2.37
C GLU A 49 -9.19 -5.69 3.56
N LYS A 50 -9.04 -5.12 4.76
CA LYS A 50 -9.04 -5.87 6.00
C LYS A 50 -9.88 -5.17 7.06
N GLN A 51 -10.78 -5.92 7.69
CA GLN A 51 -11.46 -5.46 8.89
C GLN A 51 -10.43 -5.28 10.02
N THR A 52 -10.31 -4.06 10.52
CA THR A 52 -9.53 -3.73 11.71
C THR A 52 -10.47 -3.43 12.87
N ARG A 53 -9.94 -3.33 14.09
CA ARG A 53 -10.71 -2.92 15.28
C ARG A 53 -11.42 -1.57 15.12
N HIS A 54 -10.97 -0.75 14.17
CA HIS A 54 -11.49 0.58 13.93
C HIS A 54 -12.26 0.70 12.60
N GLY A 55 -12.59 -0.41 11.94
CA GLY A 55 -13.30 -0.43 10.64
C GLY A 55 -12.51 -1.08 9.52
N LEU A 56 -13.06 -1.06 8.32
CA LEU A 56 -12.41 -1.56 7.11
C LEU A 56 -11.23 -0.66 6.75
N ARG A 57 -10.08 -1.27 6.47
CA ARG A 57 -8.86 -0.56 6.07
C ARG A 57 -8.25 -1.22 4.85
N LEU A 58 -7.85 -0.40 3.89
CA LEU A 58 -7.15 -0.86 2.71
C LEU A 58 -5.66 -1.06 3.04
N LEU A 59 -5.10 -2.18 2.62
CA LEU A 59 -3.71 -2.56 2.84
C LEU A 59 -3.02 -2.78 1.50
N LEU A 60 -1.80 -2.26 1.36
CA LEU A 60 -0.88 -2.56 0.27
C LEU A 60 0.18 -3.50 0.78
N THR A 61 0.34 -4.67 0.17
CA THR A 61 1.34 -5.67 0.56
C THR A 61 2.33 -5.87 -0.58
N PHE A 62 3.61 -5.85 -0.26
CA PHE A 62 4.72 -6.20 -1.15
C PHE A 62 5.39 -7.46 -0.61
N ASP A 63 5.68 -8.40 -1.50
CA ASP A 63 6.19 -9.74 -1.19
C ASP A 63 7.05 -10.23 -2.36
N PRO A 64 8.32 -10.62 -2.16
CA PRO A 64 9.09 -10.58 -0.91
C PRO A 64 9.75 -9.20 -0.66
N VAL A 65 9.83 -8.77 0.60
CA VAL A 65 10.57 -7.57 1.05
C VAL A 65 11.28 -7.90 2.37
N LYS A 66 12.62 -7.97 2.34
CA LYS A 66 13.42 -8.47 3.47
C LYS A 66 14.11 -7.36 4.25
N SER A 67 14.49 -6.29 3.57
CA SER A 67 15.21 -5.16 4.14
C SER A 67 14.45 -3.85 3.95
N VAL A 68 14.85 -2.82 4.70
CA VAL A 68 14.35 -1.45 4.52
C VAL A 68 14.72 -0.92 3.12
N GLU A 69 15.85 -1.34 2.56
CA GLU A 69 16.27 -1.00 1.19
C GLU A 69 15.30 -1.57 0.15
N ASP A 70 14.92 -2.86 0.25
CA ASP A 70 13.89 -3.47 -0.61
C ASP A 70 12.55 -2.72 -0.50
N ALA A 71 12.19 -2.31 0.72
CA ALA A 71 10.97 -1.55 0.96
C ALA A 71 11.00 -0.17 0.29
N LEU A 72 12.14 0.51 0.30
CA LEU A 72 12.32 1.79 -0.40
C LEU A 72 12.25 1.61 -1.91
N ASP A 73 12.89 0.58 -2.46
CA ASP A 73 12.84 0.27 -3.88
C ASP A 73 11.41 -0.03 -4.34
N ALA A 74 10.67 -0.82 -3.57
CA ALA A 74 9.26 -1.13 -3.81
C ALA A 74 8.34 0.11 -3.79
N LEU A 75 8.71 1.16 -3.04
CA LEU A 75 7.96 2.42 -2.96
C LEU A 75 8.40 3.46 -4.01
N SER A 76 9.59 3.31 -4.59
CA SER A 76 10.17 4.21 -5.59
C SER A 76 9.20 4.56 -6.75
N PRO A 77 8.42 3.61 -7.33
CA PRO A 77 7.49 3.90 -8.42
C PRO A 77 6.38 4.90 -8.09
N PHE A 78 6.15 5.17 -6.80
CA PHE A 78 5.12 6.08 -6.33
C PHE A 78 5.67 7.39 -5.76
N LEU A 79 7.00 7.51 -5.63
CA LEU A 79 7.70 8.71 -5.14
C LEU A 79 8.20 9.60 -6.28
N ALA A 80 8.22 9.09 -7.51
CA ALA A 80 8.63 9.80 -8.73
C ALA A 80 7.54 10.71 -9.33
#